data_AF-A0AAD6AP38-F1
#
_entry.id   AF-A0AAD6AP38-F1
#
_cell.length_a   1.000
_cell.length_b   1.000
_cell.length_c   1.000
_cell.angle_alpha   90.00
_cell.angle_beta   90.00
_cell.angle_gamma   90.00
#
_symmetry.space_group_name_H-M   'P 1'
#
loop_
_entity.id
_entity.type
_entity.pdbx_description
1 polymer ?
#
loop_
_entity_poly.entity_id
_entity_poly.type
_entity_poly.pdbx_seq_one_letter_code
_entity_poly.pdbx_strand_id
1 'polypeptide(L)'
;MELKEDQQRQSECAEALLDLLQTTESPEPTQPQSDSPQPEDTSGILNDQQDAGCQTDLTMEDIERMEDVLRQNTTELGDLRTKALDTKFNQESFENNEEKTKRKYQILQSRAVPIEHMLTKPGEALALIDKIGVICCALSNLSVSVVPLE
;
A
#
# COMPACT_ATOMS: atom_id res chain seq x y z
N MET A 1 44.53 -11.99 -0.66
CA MET A 1 44.67 -12.22 0.79
C MET A 1 43.38 -11.80 1.49
N GLU A 2 42.84 -10.61 1.16
CA GLU A 2 41.55 -10.09 1.65
C GLU A 2 40.34 -11.04 1.50
N LEU A 3 40.21 -11.74 0.36
CA LEU A 3 39.06 -12.64 0.14
C LEU A 3 38.95 -13.78 1.16
N LYS A 4 40.08 -14.25 1.71
CA LYS A 4 40.09 -15.30 2.74
C LYS A 4 39.69 -14.75 4.11
N GLU A 5 40.03 -13.49 4.37
CA GLU A 5 39.73 -12.81 5.64
C GLU A 5 38.24 -12.47 5.74
N ASP A 6 37.62 -12.04 4.63
CA ASP A 6 36.17 -11.81 4.58
C ASP A 6 35.35 -13.09 4.73
N GLN A 7 35.80 -14.18 4.10
CA GLN A 7 35.15 -15.49 4.26
C GLN A 7 35.26 -15.99 5.72
N GLN A 8 36.40 -15.75 6.37
CA GLN A 8 36.60 -16.15 7.75
C GLN A 8 35.74 -15.31 8.71
N ARG A 9 35.66 -13.99 8.52
CA ARG A 9 34.74 -13.11 9.27
C ARG A 9 33.28 -13.53 9.09
N GLN A 10 32.88 -13.90 7.87
CA GLN A 10 31.52 -14.41 7.62
C GLN A 10 31.26 -15.73 8.34
N SER A 11 32.23 -16.63 8.38
CA SER A 11 32.14 -17.91 9.10
C SER A 11 31.98 -17.69 10.60
N GLU A 12 32.81 -16.83 11.19
CA GLU A 12 32.76 -16.50 12.62
C GLU A 12 31.42 -15.84 13.00
N CYS A 13 30.90 -14.97 12.14
CA CYS A 13 29.61 -14.33 12.35
C CYS A 13 28.44 -15.32 12.25
N ALA A 14 28.50 -16.28 11.32
CA ALA A 14 27.49 -17.33 11.20
C ALA A 14 27.50 -18.29 12.40
N GLU A 15 28.68 -18.63 12.92
CA GLU A 15 28.84 -19.50 14.08
C GLU A 15 28.28 -18.86 15.35
N ALA A 16 28.54 -17.56 15.57
CA ALA A 16 27.97 -16.81 16.70
C ALA A 16 26.42 -16.75 16.64
N LEU A 17 25.84 -16.64 15.44
CA LEU A 17 24.38 -16.66 15.27
C LEU A 17 23.77 -18.04 15.54
N LEU A 18 24.48 -19.11 15.22
CA LEU A 18 24.03 -20.48 15.50
C LEU A 18 24.10 -20.81 16.99
N ASP A 19 25.11 -20.32 17.71
CA ASP A 19 25.25 -20.50 19.17
C ASP A 19 24.09 -19.81 19.92
N LEU A 20 23.73 -18.59 19.49
CA LEU A 20 22.55 -17.87 20.01
C LEU A 20 21.25 -18.66 19.79
N LEU A 21 21.09 -19.30 18.62
CA LEU A 21 19.91 -20.12 18.34
C LEU A 21 19.90 -21.43 19.15
N GLN A 22 21.05 -22.05 19.40
CA GLN A 22 21.16 -23.26 20.21
C GLN A 22 20.84 -23.02 21.69
N THR A 23 21.09 -21.81 22.22
CA THR A 23 20.64 -21.46 23.58
C THR A 23 19.11 -21.32 23.72
N THR A 24 18.35 -21.36 22.61
CA THR A 24 16.88 -21.26 22.63
C THR A 24 16.14 -22.60 22.50
N GLU A 25 16.85 -23.73 22.35
CA GLU A 25 16.22 -25.05 22.22
C GLU A 25 16.27 -25.89 23.52
N SER A 26 15.10 -26.00 24.20
CA SER A 26 14.53 -27.21 24.86
C SER A 26 14.21 -27.11 26.37
N PRO A 27 13.11 -27.72 26.93
CA PRO A 27 11.85 -28.22 26.34
C PRO A 27 10.53 -27.70 27.01
N GLU A 28 9.42 -28.00 26.33
CA GLU A 28 7.97 -28.08 26.67
C GLU A 28 7.48 -27.90 28.15
N PRO A 29 6.34 -27.21 28.39
CA PRO A 29 5.90 -26.86 29.75
C PRO A 29 5.24 -28.05 30.45
N THR A 30 5.85 -28.53 31.54
CA THR A 30 5.21 -29.49 32.45
C THR A 30 4.70 -28.80 33.71
N GLN A 31 3.45 -29.10 34.08
CA GLN A 31 2.66 -28.61 35.22
C GLN A 31 3.39 -28.60 36.59
N PRO A 32 2.90 -27.81 37.58
CA PRO A 32 3.54 -27.68 38.89
C PRO A 32 3.08 -28.78 39.87
N GLN A 33 4.02 -29.48 40.53
CA GLN A 33 3.75 -30.23 41.76
C GLN A 33 4.93 -30.21 42.77
N SER A 34 4.65 -29.56 43.92
CA SER A 34 4.82 -29.96 45.32
C SER A 34 6.15 -30.45 45.96
N ASP A 35 6.50 -29.75 47.06
CA ASP A 35 7.02 -30.16 48.39
C ASP A 35 8.48 -30.65 48.65
N SER A 36 9.31 -29.74 49.21
CA SER A 36 10.24 -29.79 50.40
C SER A 36 11.28 -30.94 50.62
N PRO A 37 12.32 -30.81 51.51
CA PRO A 37 13.43 -29.83 51.62
C PRO A 37 14.89 -30.43 51.82
N GLN A 38 15.94 -29.59 51.64
CA GLN A 38 17.37 -29.66 52.09
C GLN A 38 18.40 -30.62 51.41
N PRO A 39 19.74 -30.43 51.57
CA PRO A 39 20.57 -29.20 51.68
C PRO A 39 21.92 -29.21 50.88
N GLU A 40 22.59 -28.06 50.91
CA GLU A 40 24.05 -27.74 50.88
C GLU A 40 24.92 -27.79 49.59
N ASP A 41 25.36 -26.57 49.25
CA ASP A 41 26.68 -26.11 48.79
C ASP A 41 27.31 -26.67 47.50
N THR A 42 27.03 -25.97 46.40
CA THR A 42 28.07 -25.62 45.41
C THR A 42 28.04 -24.13 45.10
N SER A 43 29.10 -23.48 45.54
CA SER A 43 29.52 -22.13 45.21
C SER A 43 29.51 -21.86 43.70
N GLY A 44 29.01 -20.69 43.32
CA GLY A 44 29.48 -20.01 42.12
C GLY A 44 28.39 -19.61 41.15
N ILE A 45 27.98 -18.34 41.27
CA ILE A 45 27.32 -17.53 40.24
C ILE A 45 25.92 -18.03 39.90
N LEU A 46 24.94 -17.56 40.69
CA LEU A 46 23.60 -17.38 40.17
C LEU A 46 23.74 -16.44 38.97
N ASN A 47 23.68 -17.04 37.78
CA ASN A 47 23.51 -16.29 36.56
C ASN A 47 22.10 -15.72 36.66
N ASP A 48 22.00 -14.51 37.23
CA ASP A 48 20.87 -13.62 37.06
C ASP A 48 20.78 -13.37 35.55
N GLN A 49 20.19 -14.31 34.81
CA GLN A 49 19.53 -14.00 33.56
C GLN A 49 18.34 -13.15 33.95
N GLN A 50 18.64 -11.90 34.28
CA GLN A 50 17.69 -10.82 34.17
C GLN A 50 17.25 -10.89 32.72
N ASP A 51 16.02 -11.35 32.53
CA ASP A 51 15.23 -11.13 31.34
C ASP A 51 15.34 -9.63 31.04
N ALA A 52 16.33 -9.29 30.21
CA ALA A 52 16.60 -7.93 29.81
C ALA A 52 15.52 -7.57 28.79
N GLY A 53 14.29 -7.43 29.30
CA GLY A 53 13.18 -6.92 28.54
C GLY A 53 13.63 -5.61 27.93
N CYS A 54 13.79 -5.60 26.61
CA CYS A 54 14.14 -4.41 25.87
C CYS A 54 12.99 -3.42 26.08
N GLN A 55 13.24 -2.36 26.85
CA GLN A 55 12.28 -1.29 27.05
C GLN A 55 11.87 -0.75 25.67
N THR A 56 10.61 -0.92 25.32
CA THR A 56 10.04 -0.38 24.09
C THR A 56 9.31 0.91 24.45
N ASP A 57 9.57 2.02 23.75
CA ASP A 57 8.89 3.30 23.96
C ASP A 57 7.42 3.31 23.47
N LEU A 58 6.86 2.15 23.18
CA LEU A 58 5.48 1.97 22.70
C LEU A 58 4.67 1.29 23.79
N THR A 59 3.57 1.93 24.17
CA THR A 59 2.60 1.31 25.06
C THR A 59 1.70 0.35 24.27
N MET A 60 1.05 -0.59 24.97
CA MET A 60 0.06 -1.47 24.34
C MET A 60 -1.07 -0.67 23.68
N GLU A 61 -1.46 0.47 24.26
CA GLU A 61 -2.44 1.38 23.66
C GLU A 61 -1.96 1.95 22.32
N ASP A 62 -0.66 2.24 22.18
CA ASP A 62 -0.10 2.72 20.91
C ASP A 62 -0.13 1.65 19.84
N ILE A 63 0.09 0.39 20.22
CA ILE A 63 0.00 -0.78 19.33
C ILE A 63 -1.44 -0.98 18.89
N GLU A 64 -2.40 -0.99 19.81
CA GLU A 64 -3.83 -1.11 19.51
C GLU A 64 -4.31 0.00 18.57
N ARG A 65 -3.89 1.25 18.82
CA ARG A 65 -4.23 2.39 17.96
C ARG A 65 -3.65 2.24 16.55
N MET A 66 -2.43 1.70 16.43
CA MET A 66 -1.81 1.45 15.13
C MET A 66 -2.53 0.34 14.37
N GLU A 67 -2.93 -0.72 15.06
CA GLU A 67 -3.75 -1.79 14.49
C GLU A 67 -5.12 -1.30 14.04
N ASP A 68 -5.77 -0.43 14.80
CA ASP A 68 -7.04 0.20 14.44
C ASP A 68 -6.91 1.00 13.14
N VAL A 69 -5.85 1.81 13.01
CA VAL A 69 -5.56 2.57 11.79
C VAL A 69 -5.28 1.64 10.62
N LEU A 70 -4.54 0.55 10.83
CA LEU A 70 -4.28 -0.44 9.78
C LEU A 70 -5.56 -1.14 9.31
N ARG A 71 -6.44 -1.53 10.23
CA ARG A 71 -7.74 -2.13 9.90
C ARG A 71 -8.61 -1.12 9.13
N GLN A 72 -8.69 0.11 9.61
CA GLN A 72 -9.45 1.18 8.95
C GLN A 72 -8.95 1.42 7.52
N ASN A 73 -7.64 1.62 7.35
CA ASN A 73 -7.05 1.82 6.03
C ASN A 73 -7.31 0.64 5.09
N THR A 74 -7.26 -0.58 5.61
CA THR A 74 -7.54 -1.80 4.83
C THR A 74 -8.99 -1.83 4.34
N THR A 75 -9.94 -1.48 5.21
CA THR A 75 -11.36 -1.35 4.86
C THR A 75 -11.59 -0.25 3.82
N GLU A 76 -11.05 0.95 4.05
CA GLU A 76 -11.20 2.07 3.13
C GLU A 76 -10.60 1.77 1.74
N LEU A 77 -9.47 1.06 1.70
CA LEU A 77 -8.86 0.62 0.44
C LEU A 77 -9.76 -0.37 -0.32
N GLY A 78 -10.40 -1.30 0.40
CA GLY A 78 -11.36 -2.24 -0.17
C GLY A 78 -12.60 -1.54 -0.74
N ASP A 79 -13.15 -0.59 0.01
CA ASP A 79 -14.31 0.20 -0.39
C ASP A 79 -13.99 1.06 -1.62
N LEU A 80 -12.82 1.70 -1.64
CA LEU A 80 -12.41 2.57 -2.74
C LEU A 80 -12.15 1.77 -4.01
N ARG A 81 -11.53 0.58 -3.91
CA ARG A 81 -11.39 -0.36 -5.02
C ARG A 81 -12.75 -0.81 -5.54
N THR A 82 -13.69 -1.12 -4.66
CA THR A 82 -15.06 -1.49 -5.04
C THR A 82 -15.76 -0.35 -5.76
N LYS A 83 -15.69 0.88 -5.24
CA LYS A 83 -16.24 2.08 -5.90
C LYS A 83 -15.56 2.38 -7.25
N ALA A 84 -14.27 2.11 -7.38
CA ALA A 84 -13.54 2.28 -8.64
C ALA A 84 -13.96 1.24 -9.69
N LEU A 85 -14.21 0.00 -9.27
CA LEU A 85 -14.75 -1.05 -10.16
C LEU A 85 -16.22 -0.82 -10.52
N ASP A 86 -17.01 -0.29 -9.58
CA ASP A 86 -18.42 0.02 -9.77
C ASP A 86 -18.64 1.27 -10.64
N THR A 87 -17.62 2.10 -10.86
CA THR A 87 -17.67 3.13 -11.90
C THR A 87 -17.69 2.52 -13.30
N LYS A 88 -18.88 2.14 -13.77
CA LYS A 88 -19.13 1.81 -15.17
C LYS A 88 -18.97 3.06 -16.03
N PHE A 89 -17.94 3.07 -16.87
CA PHE A 89 -17.72 4.09 -17.90
C PHE A 89 -18.43 3.66 -19.19
N ASN A 90 -19.75 3.64 -19.17
CA ASN A 90 -20.56 3.40 -20.36
C ASN A 90 -21.58 4.53 -20.52
N GLN A 91 -22.05 4.74 -21.75
CA GLN A 91 -22.95 5.83 -22.10
C GLN A 91 -24.24 5.82 -21.25
N GLU A 92 -24.79 4.63 -21.00
CA GLU A 92 -25.98 4.41 -20.18
C GLU A 92 -25.79 4.88 -18.72
N SER A 93 -24.59 4.73 -18.12
CA SER A 93 -24.32 5.15 -16.74
C SER A 93 -24.21 6.67 -16.56
N PHE A 94 -24.09 7.42 -17.67
CA PHE A 94 -24.09 8.88 -17.70
C PHE A 94 -25.41 9.45 -18.23
N GLU A 95 -26.22 8.64 -18.92
CA GLU A 95 -27.56 9.02 -19.36
C GLU A 95 -28.44 9.36 -18.14
N ASN A 96 -29.03 10.56 -18.16
CA ASN A 96 -29.89 11.10 -17.10
C ASN A 96 -29.22 11.32 -15.72
N ASN A 97 -27.89 11.34 -15.61
CA ASN A 97 -27.19 11.64 -14.34
C ASN A 97 -26.21 12.82 -14.48
N GLU A 98 -26.77 14.03 -14.53
CA GLU A 98 -26.03 15.27 -14.76
C GLU A 98 -24.97 15.54 -13.67
N GLU A 99 -25.27 15.22 -12.40
CA GLU A 99 -24.34 15.38 -11.28
C GLU A 99 -23.13 14.46 -11.39
N LYS A 100 -23.34 13.19 -11.77
CA LYS A 100 -22.24 12.23 -11.97
C LYS A 100 -21.33 12.67 -13.12
N THR A 101 -21.92 13.20 -14.19
CA THR A 101 -21.19 13.74 -15.35
C THR A 101 -20.38 14.98 -14.97
N LYS A 102 -20.97 15.95 -14.24
CA LYS A 102 -20.28 17.16 -13.76
C LYS A 102 -19.18 16.86 -12.76
N ARG A 103 -19.36 15.89 -11.87
CA ARG A 103 -18.38 15.51 -10.84
C ARG A 103 -17.19 14.76 -11.42
N LYS A 104 -17.39 13.96 -12.47
CA LYS A 104 -16.31 13.21 -13.13
C LYS A 104 -15.55 14.04 -14.15
N TYR A 105 -16.22 14.91 -14.89
CA TYR A 105 -15.57 15.82 -15.82
C TYR A 105 -15.53 17.23 -15.21
N GLN A 106 -14.58 17.45 -14.30
CA GLN A 106 -14.34 18.77 -13.68
C GLN A 106 -14.19 19.90 -14.72
N ILE A 107 -13.72 19.55 -15.94
CA ILE A 107 -13.62 20.48 -17.07
C ILE A 107 -14.98 21.03 -17.52
N LEU A 108 -16.07 20.28 -17.32
CA LEU A 108 -17.45 20.73 -17.58
C LEU A 108 -17.94 21.74 -16.52
N GLN A 109 -17.34 21.79 -15.33
CA GLN A 109 -17.71 22.75 -14.27
C GLN A 109 -17.15 24.16 -14.54
N SER A 110 -16.02 24.25 -15.22
CA SER A 110 -15.26 25.51 -15.29
C SER A 110 -15.68 26.44 -16.43
N ARG A 111 -16.32 25.87 -17.47
CA ARG A 111 -17.00 26.59 -18.55
C ARG A 111 -17.64 25.50 -19.38
N ALA A 112 -18.92 25.21 -19.16
CA ALA A 112 -19.60 24.20 -19.95
C ALA A 112 -19.48 24.60 -21.44
N VAL A 113 -18.79 23.79 -22.24
CA VAL A 113 -18.86 23.91 -23.69
C VAL A 113 -20.31 23.61 -24.05
N PRO A 114 -21.04 24.54 -24.71
CA PRO A 114 -22.42 24.31 -25.08
C PRO A 114 -22.59 22.97 -25.80
N ILE A 115 -23.58 22.17 -25.39
CA ILE A 115 -23.84 20.83 -25.95
C ILE A 115 -24.01 20.89 -27.48
N GLU A 116 -24.57 21.99 -27.99
CA GLU A 116 -24.67 22.31 -29.43
C GLU A 116 -23.33 22.33 -30.18
N HIS A 117 -22.20 22.50 -29.49
CA HIS A 117 -20.86 22.43 -30.10
C HIS A 117 -20.26 21.03 -30.07
N MET A 118 -20.80 20.15 -29.23
CA MET A 118 -20.41 18.74 -29.13
C MET A 118 -21.24 17.82 -30.04
N LEU A 119 -22.38 18.30 -30.55
CA LEU A 119 -23.24 17.55 -31.45
C LEU A 119 -22.99 17.93 -32.91
N THR A 120 -23.09 16.93 -33.80
CA THR A 120 -23.07 17.15 -35.25
C THR A 120 -24.42 17.71 -35.71
N LYS A 121 -24.37 18.68 -36.63
CA LYS A 121 -25.59 19.15 -37.30
C LYS A 121 -26.04 18.14 -38.36
N PRO A 122 -27.34 18.04 -38.66
CA PRO A 122 -27.82 17.15 -39.72
C PRO A 122 -27.12 17.45 -41.05
N GLY A 123 -26.43 16.46 -41.61
CA GLY A 123 -25.67 16.58 -42.87
C GLY A 123 -24.21 17.01 -42.71
N GLU A 124 -23.73 17.27 -41.50
CA GLU A 124 -22.30 17.50 -41.22
C GLU A 124 -21.66 16.27 -40.57
N ALA A 125 -20.44 15.92 -41.01
CA ALA A 125 -19.70 14.79 -40.46
C ALA A 125 -19.04 15.08 -39.10
N LEU A 126 -18.68 16.34 -38.85
CA LEU A 126 -17.89 16.77 -37.68
C LEU A 126 -18.63 17.80 -36.84
N ALA A 127 -18.55 17.69 -35.52
CA ALA A 127 -19.10 18.67 -34.61
C ALA A 127 -18.24 19.95 -34.63
N LEU A 128 -18.76 21.06 -34.09
CA LEU A 128 -18.01 22.31 -34.06
C LEU A 128 -16.70 22.17 -33.25
N ILE A 129 -16.74 21.40 -32.15
CA ILE A 129 -15.56 21.13 -31.33
C ILE A 129 -14.47 20.38 -32.09
N ASP A 130 -14.85 19.43 -32.96
CA ASP A 130 -13.91 18.67 -33.76
C ASP A 130 -13.22 19.57 -34.80
N LYS A 131 -14.00 20.46 -35.43
CA LYS A 131 -13.46 21.47 -36.36
C LYS A 131 -12.44 22.38 -35.68
N ILE A 132 -12.71 22.80 -34.43
CA ILE A 132 -11.76 23.57 -33.62
C ILE A 132 -10.52 22.72 -33.33
N GLY A 133 -10.70 21.45 -32.95
CA GLY A 133 -9.62 20.49 -32.74
C GLY A 133 -8.70 20.35 -33.94
N VAL A 134 -9.25 20.18 -35.14
CA VAL A 134 -8.48 20.11 -36.41
C VAL A 134 -7.63 21.36 -36.60
N ILE A 135 -8.22 22.55 -36.42
CA ILE A 135 -7.50 23.82 -36.58
C ILE A 135 -6.37 23.94 -35.55
N CYS A 136 -6.63 23.64 -34.27
CA CYS A 136 -5.60 23.67 -33.23
C CYS A 136 -4.46 22.68 -33.49
N CYS A 137 -4.78 21.48 -34.01
CA CYS A 137 -3.78 20.49 -34.41
C CYS A 137 -2.91 21.02 -35.55
N ALA A 138 -3.53 21.61 -36.58
CA ALA A 138 -2.80 22.23 -37.70
C ALA A 138 -1.89 23.38 -37.23
N LEU A 139 -2.38 24.26 -36.36
CA LEU A 139 -1.60 25.37 -35.80
C LEU A 139 -0.43 24.89 -34.92
N SER A 140 -0.56 23.72 -34.30
CA SER A 140 0.45 23.14 -33.41
C SER A 140 1.34 22.10 -34.10
N ASN A 141 1.22 21.92 -35.43
CA ASN A 141 1.90 20.87 -36.20
C ASN A 141 1.70 19.45 -35.62
N LEU A 142 0.55 19.19 -35.00
CA LEU A 142 0.17 17.85 -34.55
C LEU A 142 -0.31 17.04 -35.75
N SER A 143 0.24 15.84 -35.91
CA SER A 143 -0.15 14.94 -36.99
C SER A 143 -1.45 14.21 -36.67
N VAL A 144 -2.14 13.76 -37.73
CA VAL A 144 -3.37 12.92 -37.63
C VAL A 144 -3.14 11.65 -36.82
N SER A 145 -1.89 11.19 -36.70
CA SER A 145 -1.54 10.04 -35.85
C SER A 145 -1.67 10.33 -34.35
N VAL A 146 -1.60 11.59 -33.93
CA VAL A 146 -1.72 12.00 -32.52
C VAL A 146 -3.17 12.32 -32.16
N VAL A 147 -3.92 12.88 -33.10
CA VAL A 147 -5.35 13.17 -32.95
C VAL A 147 -6.09 12.68 -34.21
N PRO A 148 -6.62 11.45 -34.20
CA PRO A 148 -7.38 10.91 -35.33
C PRO A 148 -8.76 11.57 -35.35
N LEU A 149 -8.90 12.59 -36.18
CA LEU A 149 -10.16 13.26 -36.47
C LEU A 149 -10.59 12.78 -37.85
N GLU A 150 -11.32 11.65 -37.89
CA GLU A 150 -12.04 11.18 -39.10
C GLU A 150 -13.45 11.76 -39.15
#